data_AF-A0A2V9W0Q2-F1
#
_entry.id   AF-A0A2V9W0Q2-F1
#
_cell.length_a   1.000
_cell.length_b   1.000
_cell.length_c   1.000
_cell.angle_alpha   90.00
_cell.angle_beta   90.00
_cell.angle_gamma   90.00
#
_symmetry.space_group_name_H-M   'P 1'
#
loop_
_entity.id
_entity.type
_entity.pdbx_description
1 polymer ?
#
loop_
_entity_poly.entity_id
_entity_poly.type
_entity_poly.pdbx_seq_one_letter_code
_entity_poly.pdbx_strand_id
1 'polypeptide(L)'
;MYSFLKEGEFVQVTVEDAGRVTGFVSRYGDIESDKGVFLDQFFKTGKLEGASLTFTTDVVHGTAYEFKGTVGRGEGKKPGDEAYYVLKGMLTERVTDVNQKTFSKSREVTFKAFPSDAGSEPSRK
;
A
#
# COMPACT_ATOMS: atom_id res chain seq x y z
N MET A 1 -7.07 -4.54 -2.29
CA MET A 1 -5.61 -4.59 -2.12
C MET A 1 -4.97 -3.93 -3.33
N TYR A 2 -3.81 -3.29 -3.18
CA TYR A 2 -3.10 -2.64 -4.29
C TYR A 2 -1.65 -3.14 -4.36
N SER A 3 -1.08 -3.19 -5.56
CA SER A 3 0.34 -3.49 -5.77
C SER A 3 1.23 -2.49 -5.03
N PHE A 4 2.40 -2.92 -4.58
CA PHE A 4 3.36 -2.03 -3.92
C PHE A 4 4.66 -1.88 -4.76
N LEU A 5 5.81 -1.71 -4.11
CA LEU A 5 7.07 -1.31 -4.77
C LEU A 5 7.73 -2.43 -5.57
N LYS A 6 7.67 -3.67 -5.09
CA LYS A 6 8.19 -4.86 -5.77
C LYS A 6 7.07 -5.85 -6.07
N GLU A 7 7.32 -6.75 -7.02
CA GLU A 7 6.39 -7.83 -7.33
C GLU A 7 6.17 -8.72 -6.10
N GLY A 8 4.91 -9.04 -5.81
CA GLY A 8 4.50 -9.79 -4.61
C GLY A 8 4.29 -8.92 -3.36
N GLU A 9 4.75 -7.67 -3.34
CA GLU A 9 4.44 -6.72 -2.28
C GLU A 9 3.11 -6.02 -2.53
N PHE A 10 2.37 -5.73 -1.47
CA PHE A 10 1.06 -5.11 -1.59
C PHE A 10 0.71 -4.22 -0.40
N VAL A 11 -0.23 -3.31 -0.63
CA VAL A 11 -0.87 -2.51 0.41
C VAL A 11 -2.35 -2.83 0.48
N GLN A 12 -2.80 -3.19 1.67
CA GLN A 12 -4.22 -3.26 2.00
C GLN A 12 -4.65 -1.89 2.52
N VAL A 13 -5.72 -1.35 1.95
CA VAL A 13 -6.34 -0.11 2.38
C VAL A 13 -7.81 -0.39 2.61
N THR A 14 -8.26 -0.15 3.84
CA THR A 14 -9.65 -0.24 4.27
C THR A 14 -10.09 1.15 4.71
N VAL A 15 -11.18 1.65 4.13
CA VAL A 15 -11.80 2.89 4.55
C VAL A 15 -12.88 2.54 5.57
N GLU A 16 -12.72 3.03 6.79
CA GLU A 16 -13.68 2.90 7.87
C GLU A 16 -14.60 4.12 7.94
N ASP A 17 -15.49 4.13 8.94
CA ASP A 17 -16.38 5.25 9.22
C ASP A 17 -15.63 6.57 9.39
N ALA A 18 -16.31 7.65 9.01
CA ALA A 18 -15.80 9.03 9.09
C ALA A 18 -14.46 9.28 8.36
N GLY A 19 -14.12 8.48 7.35
CA GLY A 19 -12.92 8.67 6.52
C GLY A 19 -11.63 8.27 7.22
N ARG A 20 -11.69 7.50 8.32
CA ARG A 20 -10.51 6.85 8.88
C ARG A 20 -10.05 5.76 7.92
N VAL A 21 -8.74 5.62 7.76
CA VAL A 21 -8.15 4.56 6.93
C VAL A 21 -7.30 3.65 7.80
N THR A 22 -7.54 2.35 7.68
CA THR A 22 -6.76 1.29 8.30
C THR A 22 -6.24 0.35 7.22
N GLY A 23 -5.27 -0.48 7.57
CA GLY A 23 -4.59 -1.31 6.60
C GLY A 23 -3.19 -1.68 7.02
N PHE A 24 -2.46 -2.27 6.08
CA PHE A 24 -1.06 -2.62 6.25
C PHE A 24 -0.35 -2.69 4.90
N VAL A 25 0.97 -2.48 4.92
CA VAL A 25 1.86 -2.78 3.80
C VAL A 25 2.52 -4.13 4.07
N SER A 26 2.35 -5.09 3.17
CA SER A 26 3.10 -6.35 3.19
C SER A 26 4.25 -6.24 2.19
N ARG A 27 5.48 -6.36 2.69
CA ARG A 27 6.71 -6.28 1.89
C ARG A 27 7.66 -7.42 2.21
N TYR A 28 8.66 -7.63 1.38
CA TYR A 28 9.76 -8.50 1.76
C TYR A 28 10.70 -7.80 2.75
N GLY A 29 11.16 -8.56 3.74
CA GLY A 29 12.32 -8.19 4.54
C GLY A 29 13.55 -8.00 3.66
N ASP A 30 14.26 -6.90 3.89
CA ASP A 30 15.46 -6.51 3.15
C ASP A 30 16.75 -6.70 3.98
N ILE A 31 16.65 -7.11 5.26
CA ILE A 31 17.81 -7.39 6.10
C ILE A 31 18.14 -8.88 6.08
N GLU A 32 19.40 -9.24 6.39
CA GLU A 32 19.85 -10.63 6.29
C GLU A 32 19.01 -11.60 7.14
N SER A 33 18.57 -11.16 8.33
CA SER A 33 17.77 -11.98 9.25
C SER A 33 16.33 -12.25 8.80
N ASP A 34 15.77 -11.46 7.89
CA ASP A 34 14.36 -11.57 7.45
C ASP A 34 14.20 -11.61 5.92
N LYS A 35 15.31 -11.81 5.20
CA LYS A 35 15.33 -11.77 3.75
C LYS A 35 14.35 -12.77 3.15
N GLY A 36 13.36 -12.25 2.43
CA GLY A 36 12.32 -13.06 1.78
C GLY A 36 11.13 -13.44 2.67
N VAL A 37 11.12 -13.00 3.93
CA VAL A 37 9.94 -13.11 4.81
C VAL A 37 9.00 -11.93 4.55
N PHE A 38 7.70 -12.19 4.54
CA PHE A 38 6.69 -11.13 4.49
C PHE A 38 6.62 -10.40 5.82
N LEU A 39 6.79 -9.08 5.78
CA LEU A 39 6.65 -8.20 6.92
C LEU A 39 5.40 -7.35 6.73
N ASP A 40 4.41 -7.55 7.59
CA ASP A 40 3.19 -6.77 7.61
C ASP A 40 3.37 -5.53 8.48
N GLN A 41 3.32 -4.35 7.85
CA GLN A 41 3.45 -3.05 8.51
C GLN A 41 2.10 -2.36 8.58
N PHE A 42 1.48 -2.41 9.75
CA PHE A 42 0.18 -1.82 9.99
C PHE A 42 0.20 -0.30 9.90
N PHE A 43 -0.94 0.26 9.49
CA PHE A 43 -1.12 1.71 9.45
C PHE A 43 -1.21 2.24 10.88
N LYS A 44 -0.26 3.09 11.24
CA LYS A 44 -0.26 3.85 12.48
C LYS A 44 -1.34 4.94 12.44
N THR A 45 -1.43 5.64 11.31
CA THR A 45 -2.50 6.60 11.03
C THR A 45 -2.90 6.52 9.57
N GLY A 46 -4.17 6.78 9.29
CA GLY A 46 -4.67 6.83 7.92
C GLY A 46 -5.94 7.66 7.84
N LYS A 47 -6.07 8.45 6.78
CA LYS A 47 -7.19 9.34 6.56
C LYS A 47 -7.49 9.48 5.07
N LEU A 48 -8.78 9.47 4.75
CA LEU A 48 -9.34 9.75 3.44
C LEU A 48 -10.27 10.97 3.54
N GLU A 49 -9.92 12.04 2.84
CA GLU A 49 -10.73 13.26 2.74
C GLU A 49 -11.11 13.52 1.29
N GLY A 50 -12.36 13.18 0.94
CA GLY A 50 -12.80 13.16 -0.45
C GLY A 50 -12.01 12.12 -1.24
N ALA A 51 -11.13 12.58 -2.13
CA ALA A 51 -10.21 11.72 -2.88
C ALA A 51 -8.79 11.68 -2.29
N SER A 52 -8.46 12.55 -1.34
CA SER A 52 -7.11 12.67 -0.77
C SER A 52 -6.86 11.59 0.27
N LEU A 53 -5.95 10.65 -0.05
CA LEU A 53 -5.55 9.56 0.82
C LEU A 53 -4.18 9.85 1.43
N THR A 54 -4.11 9.76 2.75
CA THR A 54 -2.85 9.82 3.50
C THR A 54 -2.77 8.66 4.47
N PHE A 55 -1.61 8.03 4.60
CA PHE A 55 -1.36 7.05 5.65
C PHE A 55 0.11 7.05 6.08
N THR A 56 0.35 6.60 7.31
CA THR A 56 1.67 6.28 7.83
C THR A 56 1.66 4.88 8.42
N THR A 57 2.75 4.12 8.28
CA THR A 57 2.90 2.81 8.90
C THR A 57 3.65 2.91 10.23
N ASP A 58 3.50 1.88 11.05
CA ASP A 58 4.44 1.64 12.15
C ASP A 58 5.84 1.36 11.62
N VAL A 59 6.84 1.56 12.50
CA VAL A 59 8.23 1.28 12.18
C VAL A 59 8.47 -0.21 12.37
N VAL A 60 8.81 -0.92 11.30
CA VAL A 60 9.22 -2.33 11.36
C VAL A 60 10.64 -2.45 10.81
N HIS A 61 11.53 -2.99 11.65
CA HIS A 61 12.96 -3.12 11.35
C HIS A 61 13.59 -1.82 10.82
N GLY A 62 13.28 -0.71 11.50
CA GLY A 62 13.79 0.61 11.15
C GLY A 62 13.15 1.24 9.91
N THR A 63 12.25 0.56 9.20
CA THR A 63 11.53 1.17 8.06
C THR A 63 10.13 1.62 8.44
N ALA A 64 9.72 2.80 7.98
CA ALA A 64 8.33 3.24 7.98
C ALA A 64 7.99 3.92 6.65
N TYR A 65 6.73 3.83 6.25
CA TYR A 65 6.20 4.45 5.04
C TYR A 65 5.23 5.56 5.38
N GLU A 66 5.31 6.64 4.60
CA GLU A 66 4.33 7.73 4.57
C GLU A 66 3.85 7.89 3.13
N PHE A 67 2.55 7.76 2.90
CA PHE A 67 1.94 8.00 1.60
C PHE A 67 1.05 9.22 1.65
N LYS A 68 1.16 10.07 0.62
CA LYS A 68 0.29 11.23 0.40
C LYS A 68 -0.09 11.26 -1.06
N GLY A 69 -1.37 11.08 -1.35
CA GLY A 69 -1.84 10.99 -2.72
C GLY A 69 -3.35 11.05 -2.82
N THR A 70 -3.85 10.53 -3.93
CA THR A 70 -5.29 10.44 -4.20
C THR A 70 -5.69 9.04 -4.62
N VAL A 71 -6.92 8.66 -4.27
CA VAL A 71 -7.61 7.50 -4.82
C VAL A 71 -8.33 7.95 -6.09
N GLY A 72 -8.10 7.25 -7.19
CA GLY A 72 -8.70 7.59 -8.48
C GLY A 72 -9.07 6.36 -9.29
N ARG A 73 -9.74 6.61 -10.42
CA ARG A 73 -10.04 5.57 -11.42
C ARG A 73 -8.81 5.37 -12.31
N GLY A 74 -8.39 4.12 -12.47
CA GLY A 74 -7.27 3.77 -13.34
C GLY A 74 -7.71 3.26 -14.70
N GLU A 75 -6.84 2.47 -15.33
CA GLU A 75 -7.03 1.93 -16.68
C GLU A 75 -8.04 0.76 -16.73
N GLY A 76 -8.41 0.20 -15.58
CA GLY A 76 -9.41 -0.86 -15.49
C GLY A 76 -10.76 -0.37 -16.01
N LYS A 77 -11.39 -1.16 -16.90
CA LYS A 77 -12.61 -0.76 -17.60
C LYS A 77 -13.85 -1.01 -16.75
N LYS A 78 -13.85 -2.10 -15.98
CA LYS A 78 -14.98 -2.53 -15.15
C LYS A 78 -14.61 -2.60 -13.67
N PRO A 79 -15.55 -2.35 -12.75
CA PRO A 79 -15.36 -2.63 -11.33
C PRO A 79 -14.94 -4.10 -11.15
N GLY A 80 -13.77 -4.33 -10.56
CA GLY A 80 -13.18 -5.67 -10.40
C GLY A 80 -12.05 -5.99 -11.36
N ASP A 81 -11.87 -5.21 -12.44
CA ASP A 81 -10.67 -5.32 -13.29
C ASP A 81 -9.42 -4.86 -12.51
N GLU A 82 -8.27 -5.42 -12.86
CA GLU A 82 -6.98 -4.90 -12.41
C GLU A 82 -6.86 -3.40 -12.74
N ALA A 83 -6.31 -2.64 -11.81
CA ALA A 83 -6.13 -1.20 -11.95
C ALA A 83 -7.43 -0.40 -12.18
N TYR A 84 -8.61 -0.95 -11.84
CA TYR A 84 -9.85 -0.17 -11.85
C TYR A 84 -9.79 1.01 -10.87
N TYR A 85 -9.22 0.76 -9.68
CA TYR A 85 -8.79 1.81 -8.75
C TYR A 85 -7.28 1.91 -8.71
N VAL A 86 -6.77 3.13 -8.59
CA VAL A 86 -5.34 3.42 -8.41
C VAL A 86 -5.14 4.38 -7.26
N LEU A 87 -4.06 4.18 -6.50
CA LEU A 87 -3.54 5.16 -5.55
C LEU A 87 -2.35 5.84 -6.20
N LYS A 88 -2.46 7.13 -6.48
CA LYS A 88 -1.39 7.90 -7.10
C LYS A 88 -0.92 8.98 -6.14
N GLY A 89 0.38 9.07 -5.93
CA GLY A 89 0.93 10.09 -5.04
C GLY A 89 2.40 9.92 -4.73
N MET A 90 2.82 10.57 -3.65
CA MET A 90 4.18 10.51 -3.13
C MET A 90 4.25 9.45 -2.02
N LEU A 91 5.14 8.48 -2.18
CA LEU A 91 5.55 7.57 -1.10
C LEU A 91 6.90 8.01 -0.56
N THR A 92 6.96 8.31 0.73
CA THR A 92 8.20 8.55 1.48
C THR A 92 8.51 7.35 2.34
N GLU A 93 9.64 6.73 2.08
CA GLU A 93 10.22 5.66 2.86
C GLU A 93 11.24 6.27 3.83
N ARG A 94 11.06 6.07 5.13
CA ARG A 94 12.04 6.43 6.16
C ARG A 94 12.72 5.16 6.65
N VAL A 95 14.04 5.12 6.56
CA VAL A 95 14.87 3.99 7.02
C VAL A 95 15.83 4.51 8.09
N THR A 96 15.72 3.98 9.30
CA THR A 96 16.65 4.21 10.39
C THR A 96 17.57 3.01 10.52
N ASP A 97 18.84 3.22 10.27
CA ASP A 97 19.89 2.21 10.39
C ASP A 97 20.27 1.95 11.87
N VAL A 98 21.00 0.87 12.13
CA VAL A 98 21.55 0.51 13.46
C VAL A 98 22.39 1.63 14.10
N ASN A 99 22.98 2.51 13.30
CA ASN A 99 23.72 3.69 13.77
C ASN A 99 22.82 4.90 14.11
N GLN A 100 21.50 4.73 14.22
CA GLN A 100 20.49 5.78 14.40
C GLN A 100 20.45 6.83 13.28
N LYS A 101 21.11 6.55 12.15
CA LYS A 101 21.08 7.41 10.98
C LYS A 101 19.79 7.17 10.23
N THR A 102 18.98 8.23 10.10
CA THR A 102 17.73 8.18 9.35
C THR A 102 17.95 8.67 7.93
N PHE A 103 17.58 7.85 6.96
CA PHE A 103 17.51 8.17 5.55
C PHE A 103 16.05 8.29 5.14
N SER A 104 15.74 9.23 4.25
CA SER A 104 14.40 9.37 3.69
C SER A 104 14.51 9.32 2.17
N LYS A 105 13.71 8.45 1.55
CA LYS A 105 13.61 8.32 0.10
C LYS A 105 12.16 8.54 -0.31
N SER A 106 11.92 9.65 -0.99
CA SER A 106 10.60 9.96 -1.53
C SER A 106 10.57 9.61 -3.02
N ARG A 107 9.48 9.01 -3.48
CA ARG A 107 9.25 8.69 -4.89
C ARG A 107 7.77 8.85 -5.25
N GLU A 108 7.50 9.25 -6.48
CA GLU A 108 6.15 9.18 -7.03
C GLU A 108 5.80 7.72 -7.33
N VAL A 109 4.59 7.31 -6.95
CA VAL A 109 4.10 5.93 -7.11
C VAL A 109 2.69 5.93 -7.68
N THR A 110 2.36 4.84 -8.37
CA THR A 110 0.99 4.49 -8.74
C THR A 110 0.74 3.05 -8.33
N PHE A 111 -0.03 2.84 -7.26
CA PHE A 111 -0.42 1.53 -6.80
C PHE A 111 -1.70 1.09 -7.50
N LYS A 112 -1.66 -0.03 -8.20
CA LYS A 112 -2.81 -0.55 -8.97
C LYS A 112 -3.59 -1.51 -8.10
N ALA A 113 -4.92 -1.36 -8.04
CA ALA A 113 -5.75 -2.33 -7.34
C ALA A 113 -5.60 -3.69 -8.02
N PHE A 114 -5.42 -4.73 -7.22
CA PHE A 114 -5.56 -6.09 -7.72
C PHE A 114 -6.99 -6.32 -8.18
N PRO A 115 -7.19 -7.23 -9.14
CA PRO A 115 -8.54 -7.64 -9.49
C PRO A 115 -9.23 -8.17 -8.24
N SER A 116 -10.39 -7.61 -7.92
CA SER A 116 -11.28 -8.24 -6.95
C SER A 116 -11.85 -9.49 -7.61
N ASP A 117 -11.96 -10.59 -6.89
CA ASP A 117 -12.59 -11.84 -7.33
C ASP A 117 -14.11 -11.62 -7.56
N ALA A 118 -14.45 -10.78 -8.54
CA ALA A 118 -15.77 -10.63 -9.13
C ALA A 118 -15.75 -11.30 -10.52
N GLY A 119 -15.08 -12.44 -10.58
CA GLY A 119 -14.81 -13.22 -11.79
C GLY A 119 -14.72 -14.72 -11.55
N SER A 120 -15.18 -15.23 -10.40
CA SER A 120 -15.79 -16.56 -10.40
C SER A 120 -17.11 -16.44 -11.17
N GLU A 121 -17.05 -16.50 -12.50
CA GLU A 121 -18.24 -16.87 -13.28
C GLU A 121 -18.78 -18.16 -12.66
N PRO A 122 -20.03 -18.21 -12.16
CA PRO A 122 -20.62 -19.50 -11.84
C PRO A 122 -20.65 -20.24 -13.18
N SER A 123 -19.84 -21.28 -13.29
CA SER A 123 -19.82 -22.18 -14.43
C SER A 123 -21.22 -22.80 -14.53
N ARG A 124 -22.10 -22.18 -15.30
CA ARG A 124 -23.37 -22.79 -15.69
C ARG A 124 -23.04 -23.83 -16.73
N LYS A 125 -22.87 -25.08 -16.28
CA LYS A 125 -23.16 -26.25 -17.10
C LYS A 125 -24.58 -26.71 -16.80
#